data_AF-A0A924DXS7-F1
#
_entry.id   AF-A0A924DXS7-F1
#
_cell.length_a   1.000
_cell.length_b   1.000
_cell.length_c   1.000
_cell.angle_alpha   90.00
_cell.angle_beta   90.00
_cell.angle_gamma   90.00
#
_symmetry.space_group_name_H-M   'P 1'
#
loop_
_entity.id
_entity.type
_entity.pdbx_description
1 polymer ?
#
loop_
_entity_poly.entity_id
_entity_poly.type
_entity_poly.pdbx_seq_one_letter_code
_entity_poly.pdbx_strand_id
1 'polypeptide(L)'
;YLNRVGGILLRLDYITHGQLEQALLAQNASGQLLGQAVVTMGFCTVEQVQQALEVRRDLLRLGRRLVRAKIITSSQLDEALTIQEETGLKLGEILVKLGYVDAMKLEVFRNSAGQQDEKEDLGTRLLKTDVITRGQLLRAREAAKHSGKPIGEVLLQLGFLTHDQVRTVIAAQAVMNRRILNSML
;
A
#
# COMPACT_ATOMS: atom_id res chain seq x y z
N TYR A 1 12.05 13.62 10.43
CA TYR A 1 11.09 13.01 11.39
C TYR A 1 9.73 12.63 10.78
N LEU A 2 9.20 13.36 9.78
CA LEU A 2 7.80 13.27 9.31
C LEU A 2 7.37 11.95 8.63
N ASN A 3 8.29 11.18 8.04
CA ASN A 3 7.97 9.90 7.39
C ASN A 3 8.23 8.68 8.30
N ARG A 4 8.86 8.88 9.45
CA ARG A 4 8.98 7.86 10.49
C ARG A 4 7.68 7.78 11.29
N VAL A 5 7.46 6.65 11.98
CA VAL A 5 6.25 6.42 12.78
C VAL A 5 6.02 7.58 13.76
N GLY A 6 7.08 8.08 14.41
CA GLY A 6 6.99 9.23 15.31
C GLY A 6 6.47 10.53 14.66
N GLY A 7 6.92 10.86 13.44
CA GLY A 7 6.41 12.06 12.77
C GLY A 7 5.01 11.90 12.19
N ILE A 8 4.62 10.67 11.84
CA ILE A 8 3.24 10.39 11.43
C ILE A 8 2.31 10.49 12.64
N LEU A 9 2.73 10.00 13.81
CA LEU A 9 1.99 10.16 15.06
C LEU A 9 1.81 11.65 15.43
N LEU A 10 2.85 12.48 15.23
CA LEU A 10 2.73 13.94 15.37
C LEU A 10 1.71 14.54 14.41
N ARG A 11 1.78 14.17 13.12
CA ARG A 11 0.91 14.72 12.07
C ARG A 11 -0.57 14.30 12.25
N LEU A 12 -0.81 13.15 12.86
CA LEU A 12 -2.15 12.67 13.20
C LEU A 12 -2.65 13.23 14.55
N ASP A 13 -1.89 14.15 15.17
CA ASP A 13 -2.16 14.72 16.50
C ASP A 13 -2.32 13.66 17.62
N TYR A 14 -1.70 12.48 17.45
CA TYR A 14 -1.71 11.42 18.46
C TYR A 14 -0.66 11.64 19.55
N ILE A 15 0.41 12.36 19.23
CA ILE A 15 1.43 12.76 20.20
C ILE A 15 1.84 14.21 19.96
N THR A 16 2.36 14.83 21.02
CA THR A 16 3.02 16.14 20.97
C THR A 16 4.51 16.02 20.73
N HIS A 17 5.16 17.12 20.34
CA HIS A 17 6.62 17.14 20.12
C HIS A 17 7.39 16.73 21.38
N GLY A 18 6.97 17.18 22.57
CA GLY A 18 7.58 16.79 23.83
C GLY A 18 7.41 15.29 24.16
N GLN A 19 6.25 14.72 23.87
CA GLN A 19 6.02 13.27 24.03
C GLN A 19 6.87 12.45 23.06
N LEU A 20 7.06 12.92 21.82
CA LEU A 20 7.94 12.27 20.86
C LEU A 20 9.40 12.28 21.35
N GLU A 21 9.89 13.41 21.86
CA GLU A 21 11.25 13.51 22.41
C GLU A 21 11.44 12.56 23.60
N GLN A 22 10.49 12.53 24.53
CA GLN A 22 10.51 11.61 25.66
C GLN A 22 10.54 10.13 25.21
N ALA A 23 9.74 9.78 24.20
CA ALA A 23 9.73 8.43 23.65
C ALA A 23 11.02 8.08 22.90
N LEU A 24 11.67 9.03 22.23
CA LEU A 24 12.98 8.84 21.59
C LEU A 24 14.09 8.61 22.62
N LEU A 25 14.08 9.37 23.72
CA LEU A 25 15.01 9.17 24.84
C LEU A 25 14.82 7.79 25.48
N ALA A 26 13.57 7.40 25.72
CA ALA A 26 13.24 6.08 26.25
C ALA A 26 13.64 4.94 25.29
N GLN A 27 13.45 5.12 23.97
CA GLN A 27 13.92 4.18 22.94
C GLN A 27 15.44 4.00 23.01
N ASN A 28 16.21 5.08 23.09
CA ASN A 28 17.68 5.00 23.13
C ASN A 28 18.20 4.32 24.41
N ALA A 29 17.51 4.52 25.54
CA ALA A 29 17.88 3.91 26.81
C ALA A 29 17.49 2.43 26.93
N SER A 30 16.36 2.03 26.33
CA SER A 30 15.79 0.67 26.46
C SER A 30 16.06 -0.25 25.27
N GLY A 31 16.47 0.29 24.12
CA GLY A 31 16.58 -0.43 22.86
C GLY A 31 15.25 -0.80 22.21
N GLN A 32 14.11 -0.38 22.78
CA GLN A 32 12.78 -0.68 22.25
C GLN A 32 12.50 0.08 20.95
N LEU A 33 11.56 -0.44 20.15
CA LEU A 33 11.05 0.29 18.98
C LEU A 33 10.26 1.51 19.43
N LEU A 34 10.39 2.64 18.74
CA LEU A 34 9.67 3.88 19.07
C LEU A 34 8.15 3.67 19.22
N GLY A 35 7.56 2.84 18.36
CA GLY A 35 6.13 2.49 18.44
C GLY A 35 5.74 1.73 19.72
N GLN A 36 6.64 0.91 20.27
CA GLN A 36 6.43 0.28 21.57
C GLN A 36 6.66 1.28 22.70
N ALA A 37 7.68 2.14 22.59
CA ALA A 37 7.98 3.15 23.61
C ALA A 37 6.79 4.10 23.84
N VAL A 38 6.18 4.64 22.76
CA VAL A 38 5.01 5.54 22.89
C VAL A 38 3.78 4.85 23.49
N VAL A 39 3.62 3.53 23.31
CA VAL A 39 2.53 2.76 23.92
C VAL A 39 2.82 2.47 25.38
N THR A 40 4.03 2.01 25.71
CA THR A 40 4.46 1.74 27.09
C THR A 40 4.39 2.99 27.97
N MET A 41 4.70 4.15 27.40
CA MET A 41 4.61 5.45 28.10
C MET A 41 3.18 6.00 28.16
N GLY A 42 2.20 5.33 27.56
CA GLY A 42 0.80 5.74 27.57
C GLY A 42 0.46 6.93 26.68
N PHE A 43 1.35 7.31 25.75
CA PHE A 43 1.12 8.42 24.83
C PHE A 43 0.25 8.03 23.63
N CYS A 44 0.27 6.76 23.24
CA CYS A 44 -0.55 6.23 22.15
C CYS A 44 -1.16 4.88 22.51
N THR A 45 -2.26 4.54 21.85
CA THR A 45 -2.76 3.16 21.82
C THR A 45 -2.08 2.35 20.70
N VAL A 46 -2.19 1.03 20.79
CA VAL A 46 -1.68 0.12 19.75
C VAL A 46 -2.36 0.41 18.41
N GLU A 47 -3.66 0.72 18.42
CA GLU A 47 -4.45 1.06 17.24
C GLU A 47 -3.95 2.34 16.57
N GLN A 48 -3.65 3.38 17.35
CA GLN A 48 -3.08 4.64 16.84
C GLN A 48 -1.71 4.44 16.19
N VAL A 49 -0.86 3.61 16.80
CA VAL A 49 0.44 3.23 16.22
C VAL A 49 0.24 2.41 14.96
N GLN A 50 -0.72 1.50 14.95
CA GLN A 50 -1.05 0.68 13.77
C GLN A 50 -1.55 1.55 12.60
N GLN A 51 -2.42 2.52 12.86
CA GLN A 51 -2.89 3.48 11.87
C GLN A 51 -1.72 4.33 11.32
N ALA A 52 -0.83 4.80 12.18
CA ALA A 52 0.37 5.52 11.72
C ALA A 52 1.29 4.64 10.86
N LEU A 53 1.40 3.35 11.16
CA LEU A 53 2.15 2.39 10.35
C LEU A 53 1.49 2.10 8.99
N GLU A 54 0.16 2.08 8.92
CA GLU A 54 -0.59 1.95 7.67
C GLU A 54 -0.42 3.17 6.77
N VAL A 55 -0.58 4.37 7.34
CA VAL A 55 -0.30 5.64 6.65
C VAL A 55 1.15 5.66 6.14
N ARG A 56 2.11 5.17 6.95
CA ARG A 56 3.51 5.03 6.51
C ARG A 56 3.65 4.08 5.34
N ARG A 57 2.99 2.92 5.39
CA ARG A 57 3.03 1.94 4.29
C ARG A 57 2.52 2.56 3.01
N ASP A 58 1.42 3.28 3.05
CA ASP A 58 0.81 3.93 1.90
C ASP A 58 1.70 5.04 1.32
N LEU A 59 2.32 5.87 2.17
CA LEU A 59 3.33 6.84 1.76
C LEU A 59 4.53 6.17 1.07
N LEU A 60 4.97 5.03 1.60
CA LEU A 60 6.09 4.26 1.06
C LEU A 60 5.72 3.40 -0.16
N ARG A 61 4.44 3.24 -0.52
CA ARG A 61 4.04 2.37 -1.65
C ARG A 61 4.72 2.78 -2.94
N LEU A 62 4.66 4.07 -3.29
CA LEU A 62 5.28 4.58 -4.52
C LEU A 62 6.78 4.27 -4.55
N GLY A 63 7.50 4.65 -3.48
CA GLY A 63 8.93 4.42 -3.36
C GLY A 63 9.31 2.94 -3.43
N ARG A 64 8.61 2.07 -2.68
CA ARG A 64 8.85 0.63 -2.68
C ARG A 64 8.63 -0.02 -4.04
N ARG A 65 7.62 0.44 -4.79
CA ARG A 65 7.38 -0.05 -6.14
C ARG A 65 8.47 0.40 -7.09
N LEU A 66 8.95 1.64 -7.00
CA LEU A 66 10.07 2.13 -7.82
C LEU A 66 11.34 1.31 -7.56
N VAL A 67 11.59 0.95 -6.29
CA VAL A 67 12.69 0.03 -5.91
C VAL A 67 12.49 -1.37 -6.51
N ARG A 68 11.29 -1.96 -6.38
CA ARG A 68 10.97 -3.28 -6.98
C ARG A 68 11.12 -3.29 -8.49
N ALA A 69 10.73 -2.19 -9.15
CA ALA A 69 10.89 -2.00 -10.58
C ALA A 69 12.34 -1.70 -10.98
N LYS A 70 13.29 -1.65 -10.02
CA LYS A 70 14.70 -1.30 -10.21
C LYS A 70 14.90 0.07 -10.88
N ILE A 71 13.92 0.96 -10.73
CA ILE A 71 13.99 2.34 -11.23
C ILE A 71 14.87 3.18 -10.30
N ILE A 72 14.79 2.92 -8.99
CA ILE A 72 15.66 3.52 -7.97
C ILE A 72 16.20 2.42 -7.05
N THR A 73 17.28 2.71 -6.34
CA THR A 73 17.82 1.84 -5.29
C THR A 73 17.18 2.14 -3.93
N SER A 74 17.30 1.23 -2.97
CA SER A 74 16.88 1.47 -1.58
C SER A 74 17.56 2.71 -0.99
N SER A 75 18.85 2.91 -1.26
CA SER A 75 19.59 4.08 -0.79
C SER A 75 19.06 5.40 -1.36
N GLN A 76 18.75 5.42 -2.66
CA GLN A 76 18.16 6.60 -3.32
C GLN A 76 16.76 6.90 -2.80
N LEU A 77 15.98 5.86 -2.47
CA LEU A 77 14.70 6.03 -1.82
C LEU A 77 14.86 6.62 -0.41
N ASP A 78 15.81 6.13 0.37
CA ASP A 78 16.07 6.62 1.73
C ASP A 78 16.54 8.08 1.72
N GLU A 79 17.40 8.45 0.77
CA GLU A 79 17.84 9.85 0.57
C GLU A 79 16.67 10.75 0.19
N ALA A 80 15.85 10.34 -0.79
CA ALA A 80 14.68 11.11 -1.21
C ALA A 80 13.63 11.23 -0.09
N LEU A 81 13.48 10.20 0.76
CA LEU A 81 12.62 10.25 1.94
C LEU A 81 13.17 11.20 3.00
N THR A 82 14.49 11.29 3.15
CA THR A 82 15.14 12.24 4.07
C THR A 82 14.88 13.67 3.62
N ILE A 83 15.08 13.97 2.33
CA ILE A 83 14.81 15.30 1.78
C ILE A 83 13.31 15.62 1.83
N GLN A 84 12.45 14.62 1.64
CA GLN A 84 11.00 14.79 1.83
C GLN A 84 10.66 15.19 3.26
N GLU A 85 11.36 14.62 4.24
CA GLU A 85 11.18 14.96 5.64
C GLU A 85 11.62 16.40 5.96
N GLU A 86 12.67 16.90 5.30
CA GLU A 86 13.20 18.25 5.53
C GLU A 86 12.40 19.34 4.81
N THR A 87 11.91 19.04 3.60
CA THR A 87 11.33 20.05 2.70
C THR A 87 9.80 19.99 2.61
N GLY A 88 9.18 18.87 2.99
CA GLY A 88 7.75 18.63 2.81
C GLY A 88 7.31 18.43 1.34
N LEU A 89 8.25 18.43 0.39
CA LEU A 89 7.96 18.21 -1.03
C LEU A 89 7.46 16.79 -1.29
N LYS A 90 6.79 16.58 -2.43
CA LYS A 90 6.32 15.23 -2.78
C LYS A 90 7.54 14.35 -3.12
N LEU A 91 7.51 13.10 -2.65
CA LEU A 91 8.58 12.12 -2.92
C LEU A 91 8.91 12.02 -4.42
N GLY A 92 7.89 12.03 -5.28
CA GLY A 92 8.08 12.02 -6.73
C GLY A 92 8.83 13.24 -7.27
N GLU A 93 8.54 14.43 -6.76
CA GLU A 93 9.22 15.67 -7.17
C GLU A 93 10.69 15.65 -6.74
N ILE A 94 10.97 15.12 -5.55
CA ILE A 94 12.34 14.98 -5.03
C ILE A 94 13.13 13.98 -5.86
N LEU A 95 12.55 12.82 -6.17
CA LEU A 95 13.18 11.79 -7.00
C LEU A 95 13.54 12.32 -8.40
N VAL A 96 12.73 13.22 -8.96
CA VAL A 96 13.03 13.91 -10.22
C VAL A 96 14.13 14.96 -10.04
N LYS A 97 14.04 15.79 -8.99
CA LYS A 97 15.05 16.82 -8.69
C LYS A 97 16.44 16.24 -8.45
N LEU A 98 16.52 15.07 -7.82
CA LEU A 98 17.76 14.33 -7.57
C LEU A 98 18.27 13.58 -8.82
N GLY A 99 17.51 13.57 -9.92
CA GLY A 99 17.86 12.88 -11.15
C GLY A 99 17.76 11.35 -11.08
N TYR A 100 17.14 10.80 -10.04
CA TYR A 100 16.99 9.34 -9.89
C TYR A 100 15.90 8.77 -10.79
N VAL A 101 14.89 9.58 -11.10
CA VAL A 101 13.79 9.18 -11.99
C VAL A 101 13.51 10.30 -12.97
N ASP A 102 13.34 9.94 -14.24
CA ASP A 102 12.86 10.86 -15.25
C ASP A 102 11.37 11.18 -15.04
N ALA A 103 10.97 12.44 -15.24
CA ALA A 103 9.60 12.90 -15.00
C ALA A 103 8.55 12.15 -15.83
N MET A 104 8.87 11.83 -17.10
CA MET A 104 7.97 11.04 -17.95
C MET A 104 7.89 9.59 -17.48
N LYS A 105 9.02 8.99 -17.11
CA LYS A 105 9.02 7.62 -16.54
C LYS A 105 8.21 7.54 -15.24
N LEU A 106 8.31 8.57 -14.38
CA LEU A 106 7.55 8.63 -13.14
C LEU A 106 6.04 8.79 -13.41
N GLU A 107 5.65 9.62 -14.37
CA GLU A 107 4.25 9.77 -14.81
C GLU A 107 3.68 8.45 -15.35
N VAL A 108 4.42 7.75 -16.22
CA VAL A 108 4.02 6.42 -16.71
C VAL A 108 3.90 5.44 -15.54
N PHE A 109 4.80 5.49 -14.57
CA PHE A 109 4.78 4.63 -13.40
C PHE A 109 3.59 4.92 -12.46
N ARG A 110 3.21 6.19 -12.29
CA ARG A 110 1.99 6.60 -11.56
C ARG A 110 0.72 6.17 -12.29
N ASN A 111 0.69 6.27 -13.62
CA ASN A 111 -0.48 5.90 -14.41
C ASN A 111 -0.65 4.38 -14.53
N SER A 112 0.46 3.64 -14.51
CA SER A 112 0.44 2.18 -14.34
C SER A 112 0.24 1.75 -12.87
N ALA A 113 0.40 2.67 -11.90
CA ALA A 113 0.14 2.40 -10.48
C ALA A 113 -1.31 2.23 -10.11
N GLY A 114 -2.24 2.80 -10.88
CA GLY A 114 -3.67 2.52 -10.73
C GLY A 114 -4.07 1.08 -11.12
N GLN A 115 -3.15 0.26 -11.66
CA GLN A 115 -3.51 -1.07 -12.20
C GLN A 115 -2.86 -2.27 -11.48
N GLN A 116 -1.95 -2.07 -10.51
CA GLN A 116 -1.18 -3.20 -9.94
C GLN A 116 -1.12 -3.32 -8.41
N ASP A 117 -1.64 -2.36 -7.63
CA ASP A 117 -1.59 -2.45 -6.15
C ASP A 117 -2.94 -2.58 -5.45
N GLU A 118 -4.03 -2.80 -6.19
CA GLU A 118 -5.26 -3.24 -5.57
C GLU A 118 -5.23 -4.75 -5.49
N LYS A 119 -5.45 -5.28 -4.27
CA LYS A 119 -5.71 -6.68 -3.88
C LYS A 119 -5.99 -7.57 -5.07
N GLU A 120 -5.45 -8.80 -5.10
CA GLU A 120 -5.75 -9.80 -6.13
C GLU A 120 -7.27 -10.03 -6.28
N ASP A 121 -7.89 -9.14 -7.06
CA ASP A 121 -9.32 -8.95 -7.15
C ASP A 121 -9.86 -10.02 -8.11
N LEU A 122 -11.13 -10.36 -7.92
CA LEU A 122 -11.79 -11.47 -8.58
C LEU A 122 -11.64 -11.36 -10.10
N GLY A 123 -11.71 -10.14 -10.66
CA GLY A 123 -11.46 -9.89 -12.08
C GLY A 123 -10.04 -10.21 -12.57
N THR A 124 -9.01 -9.94 -11.76
CA THR A 124 -7.61 -10.22 -12.12
C THR A 124 -7.31 -11.72 -12.06
N ARG A 125 -7.97 -12.44 -11.16
CA ARG A 125 -7.87 -13.91 -11.06
C ARG A 125 -8.58 -14.61 -12.21
N LEU A 126 -9.79 -14.15 -12.55
CA LEU A 126 -10.54 -14.66 -13.70
C LEU A 126 -9.77 -14.49 -15.02
N LEU A 127 -9.01 -13.40 -15.15
CA LEU A 127 -8.12 -13.18 -16.29
C LEU A 127 -6.98 -14.20 -16.32
N LYS A 128 -6.36 -14.49 -15.17
CA LYS A 128 -5.25 -15.47 -15.08
C LYS A 128 -5.71 -16.90 -15.33
N THR A 129 -6.96 -17.23 -14.99
CA THR A 129 -7.54 -18.55 -15.23
C THR A 129 -8.14 -18.68 -16.63
N ASP A 130 -7.90 -17.70 -17.53
CA ASP A 130 -8.48 -17.61 -18.87
C ASP A 130 -10.03 -17.70 -18.91
N VAL A 131 -10.69 -17.41 -17.79
CA VAL A 131 -12.16 -17.41 -17.68
C VAL A 131 -12.73 -16.14 -18.32
N ILE A 132 -12.00 -15.03 -18.24
CA ILE A 132 -12.32 -13.79 -18.95
C ILE A 132 -11.09 -13.26 -19.67
N THR A 133 -11.31 -12.54 -20.77
CA THR A 133 -10.27 -11.85 -21.52
C THR A 133 -9.92 -10.49 -20.91
N ARG A 134 -8.73 -9.97 -21.26
CA ARG A 134 -8.32 -8.61 -20.85
C ARG A 134 -9.32 -7.56 -21.31
N GLY A 135 -9.88 -7.72 -22.51
CA GLY A 135 -10.91 -6.82 -23.06
C GLY A 135 -12.22 -6.86 -22.26
N GLN A 136 -12.68 -8.03 -21.85
CA GLN A 136 -13.86 -8.19 -21.00
C GLN A 136 -13.66 -7.59 -19.61
N LEU A 137 -12.47 -7.79 -19.01
CA LEU A 137 -12.12 -7.18 -17.73
C LEU A 137 -12.11 -5.64 -17.81
N LEU A 138 -11.55 -5.08 -18.89
CA LEU A 138 -11.51 -3.62 -19.07
C LEU A 138 -12.92 -3.03 -19.24
N ARG A 139 -13.78 -3.65 -20.06
CA ARG A 139 -15.18 -3.23 -20.23
C ARG A 139 -15.96 -3.30 -18.92
N ALA A 140 -15.79 -4.38 -18.16
CA ALA A 140 -16.46 -4.52 -16.88
C ALA A 140 -15.97 -3.49 -15.86
N ARG A 141 -14.68 -3.16 -15.84
CA ARG A 141 -14.13 -2.10 -14.97
C ARG A 141 -14.68 -0.73 -15.32
N GLU A 142 -14.81 -0.43 -16.61
CA GLU A 142 -15.39 0.83 -17.07
C GLU A 142 -16.86 0.94 -16.64
N ALA A 143 -17.64 -0.13 -16.78
CA ALA A 143 -19.02 -0.18 -16.32
C ALA A 143 -19.16 -0.14 -14.78
N ALA A 144 -18.22 -0.74 -14.04
CA ALA A 144 -18.20 -0.70 -12.58
C ALA A 144 -17.94 0.71 -12.04
N LYS A 145 -17.09 1.49 -12.73
CA LYS A 145 -16.73 2.87 -12.35
C LYS A 145 -17.94 3.81 -12.26
N HIS A 146 -18.94 3.60 -13.11
CA HIS A 146 -20.15 4.43 -13.15
C HIS A 146 -21.31 3.87 -12.31
N SER A 147 -21.23 2.62 -11.87
CA SER A 147 -22.31 1.94 -11.15
C SER A 147 -22.03 1.72 -9.65
N GLY A 148 -20.76 1.79 -9.22
CA GLY A 148 -20.36 1.49 -7.84
C GLY A 148 -20.50 0.00 -7.47
N LYS A 149 -20.85 -0.85 -8.44
CA LYS A 149 -21.07 -2.29 -8.23
C LYS A 149 -19.75 -3.07 -8.22
N PRO A 150 -19.68 -4.19 -7.48
CA PRO A 150 -18.50 -5.04 -7.48
C PRO A 150 -18.26 -5.65 -8.87
N ILE A 151 -16.97 -5.79 -9.25
CA ILE A 151 -16.58 -6.22 -10.60
C ILE A 151 -17.17 -7.58 -11.00
N GLY A 152 -17.32 -8.51 -10.05
CA GLY A 152 -17.91 -9.83 -10.30
C GLY A 152 -19.40 -9.77 -10.68
N GLU A 153 -20.16 -8.83 -10.09
CA GLU A 153 -21.56 -8.62 -10.44
C GLU A 153 -21.70 -7.98 -11.82
N VAL A 154 -20.83 -7.01 -12.13
CA VAL A 154 -20.79 -6.36 -13.45
C VAL A 154 -20.41 -7.37 -14.53
N LEU A 155 -19.46 -8.28 -14.25
CA LEU A 155 -19.09 -9.35 -15.18
C LEU A 155 -20.24 -10.34 -15.45
N LEU A 156 -21.08 -10.64 -14.45
CA LEU A 156 -22.32 -11.42 -14.62
C LEU A 156 -23.36 -10.65 -15.45
N GLN A 157 -23.58 -9.37 -15.15
CA GLN A 157 -24.56 -8.52 -15.85
C GLN A 157 -24.19 -8.32 -17.33
N LEU A 158 -22.91 -8.24 -17.65
CA LEU A 158 -22.41 -8.14 -19.02
C LEU A 158 -22.37 -9.50 -19.75
N GLY A 159 -22.75 -10.60 -19.07
CA GLY A 159 -22.73 -11.94 -19.65
C GLY A 159 -21.33 -12.50 -19.91
N PHE A 160 -20.29 -11.91 -19.32
CA PHE A 160 -18.91 -12.39 -19.44
C PHE A 160 -18.59 -13.51 -18.46
N LEU A 161 -19.45 -13.72 -17.46
CA LEU A 161 -19.38 -14.81 -16.50
C LEU A 161 -20.73 -15.50 -16.34
N THR A 162 -20.69 -16.77 -15.96
CA THR A 162 -21.83 -17.49 -15.39
C THR A 162 -21.71 -17.59 -13.87
N HIS A 163 -22.83 -17.84 -13.18
CA HIS A 163 -22.83 -18.09 -11.74
C HIS A 163 -21.93 -19.28 -11.36
N ASP A 164 -21.77 -20.26 -12.24
CA ASP A 164 -20.94 -21.44 -12.00
C ASP A 164 -19.43 -21.12 -12.07
N GLN A 165 -19.03 -20.28 -13.02
CA GLN A 165 -17.66 -19.78 -13.13
C GLN A 165 -17.25 -18.93 -11.93
N VAL A 166 -18.17 -18.09 -11.42
CA VAL A 166 -17.95 -17.31 -10.19
C VAL A 166 -17.76 -18.22 -8.98
N ARG A 167 -18.59 -19.27 -8.83
CA ARG A 167 -18.47 -20.24 -7.74
C ARG A 167 -17.16 -21.00 -7.78
N THR A 168 -16.70 -21.39 -8.96
CA THR A 168 -15.42 -22.10 -9.15
C THR A 168 -14.22 -21.28 -8.67
N VAL A 169 -14.20 -19.98 -9.01
CA VAL A 169 -13.11 -19.07 -8.61
C VAL A 169 -13.16 -18.73 -7.12
N ILE A 170 -14.35 -18.60 -6.53
CA ILE A 170 -14.50 -18.39 -5.08
C ILE A 170 -14.17 -19.67 -4.29
N ALA A 171 -14.56 -20.85 -4.79
CA ALA A 171 -14.20 -22.12 -4.16
C ALA A 171 -12.68 -22.36 -4.16
N ALA A 172 -11.99 -21.98 -5.24
CA ALA A 172 -10.53 -21.99 -5.29
C ALA A 172 -9.89 -21.11 -4.21
N GLN A 173 -10.50 -19.96 -3.88
CA GLN A 173 -10.08 -19.08 -2.77
C GLN A 173 -10.14 -19.78 -1.41
N ALA A 174 -11.25 -20.51 -1.15
CA ALA A 174 -11.50 -21.17 0.13
C ALA A 174 -10.52 -22.34 0.37
N VAL A 175 -10.20 -23.10 -0.67
CA VAL A 175 -9.24 -24.23 -0.59
C VAL A 175 -7.82 -23.74 -0.36
N MET A 176 -7.43 -22.60 -0.95
CA MET A 176 -6.09 -22.04 -0.79
C MET A 176 -5.86 -21.43 0.60
N ASN A 177 -6.87 -20.73 1.16
CA ASN A 177 -6.80 -20.24 2.55
C ASN A 177 -6.70 -21.40 3.56
N ARG A 178 -7.39 -22.52 3.31
CA ARG A 178 -7.33 -23.71 4.17
C ARG A 178 -5.98 -24.43 4.10
N ARG A 179 -5.35 -24.48 2.91
CA ARG A 179 -4.02 -25.08 2.72
C ARG A 179 -2.93 -24.27 3.41
N ILE A 180 -2.99 -22.94 3.37
CA ILE A 180 -2.03 -22.07 4.06
C ILE A 180 -2.16 -22.21 5.59
N LEU A 181 -3.40 -22.30 6.10
CA LEU A 181 -3.64 -22.57 7.53
C LEU A 181 -3.14 -23.95 7.97
N ASN A 182 -3.38 -25.00 7.16
CA ASN A 182 -2.92 -26.35 7.47
C ASN A 182 -1.41 -26.56 7.27
N SER A 183 -0.71 -25.65 6.59
CA SER A 183 0.76 -25.66 6.49
C SER A 183 1.46 -24.83 7.58
N MET A 184 0.68 -24.18 8.45
CA MET A 184 1.17 -23.38 9.59
C MET A 184 0.81 -23.99 10.95
N LEU A 185 0.21 -25.19 10.96
CA LEU A 185 0.05 -26.08 12.11
C LEU A 185 1.00 -27.27 11.94
#